data_AF-A0A3D6BAC6-F1
#
_entry.id   AF-A0A3D6BAC6-F1
#
_cell.length_a   1.000
_cell.length_b   1.000
_cell.length_c   1.000
_cell.angle_alpha   90.00
_cell.angle_beta   90.00
_cell.angle_gamma   90.00
#
_symmetry.space_group_name_H-M   'P 1'
#
loop_
_entity.id
_entity.type
_entity.pdbx_description
1 polymer ?
#
loop_
_entity_poly.entity_id
_entity_poly.type
_entity_poly.pdbx_seq_one_letter_code
_entity_poly.pdbx_strand_id
1 'polypeptide(L)' 'MMEVKNVLEQCQQLNFVPPHNCKQHLKTIEETQSINSLHNIVIARKQKCKICSKVFESYDPRGL' A
#
# COMPACT_ATOMS: atom_id res chain seq x y z
N MET A 1 4.61 30.48 -18.45
CA MET A 1 4.00 29.74 -17.33
C MET A 1 4.88 28.54 -17.05
N MET A 2 5.56 28.48 -15.91
CA MET A 2 6.24 27.26 -15.50
C MET A 2 5.18 26.19 -15.25
N GLU A 3 5.25 25.11 -16.01
CA GLU A 3 4.33 23.99 -15.85
C GLU A 3 4.54 23.37 -14.47
N VAL A 4 3.45 23.17 -13.72
CA VAL A 4 3.44 22.65 -12.34
C VAL A 4 4.27 21.36 -12.21
N LYS A 5 4.37 20.56 -13.29
CA LYS A 5 5.23 19.37 -13.37
C LYS A 5 6.72 19.67 -13.13
N ASN A 6 7.26 20.72 -13.75
CA ASN A 6 8.67 21.10 -13.62
C ASN A 6 9.02 21.51 -12.18
N VAL A 7 8.09 22.22 -11.51
CA VAL A 7 8.27 22.59 -10.09
C VAL A 7 8.25 21.36 -9.20
N LEU A 8 7.35 20.40 -9.46
CA LEU A 8 7.27 19.15 -8.69
C LEU A 8 8.53 18.29 -8.83
N GLU A 9 9.07 18.18 -10.03
CA GLU A 9 10.32 17.43 -10.29
C GLU A 9 11.52 18.08 -9.60
N GLN A 10 11.64 19.41 -9.65
CA GLN A 10 12.69 20.14 -8.93
C GLN A 10 12.55 19.98 -7.40
N CYS A 11 11.33 20.04 -6.85
CA CYS A 11 11.10 19.81 -5.42
C CYS A 11 11.43 18.37 -4.99
N GLN A 12 11.24 17.37 -5.86
CA GLN A 12 11.67 16.00 -5.61
C GLN A 12 13.20 15.85 -5.65
N GLN A 13 13.88 16.48 -6.61
CA GLN A 13 15.34 16.48 -6.70
C GLN A 13 16.01 17.18 -5.51
N LEU A 14 15.38 18.25 -5.00
CA LEU A 14 15.83 19.01 -3.84
C LEU A 14 15.39 18.39 -2.50
N ASN A 15 14.77 17.20 -2.50
CA ASN A 15 14.22 16.52 -1.31
C ASN A 15 13.20 17.35 -0.49
N PHE A 16 12.59 18.38 -1.06
CA PHE A 16 11.55 19.17 -0.40
C PHE A 16 10.26 18.36 -0.19
N VAL A 17 10.02 17.36 -1.04
CA VAL A 17 8.91 16.42 -0.88
C VAL A 17 9.47 15.07 -0.48
N PRO A 18 9.26 14.61 0.76
CA PRO A 18 9.74 13.30 1.18
C PRO A 18 9.10 12.20 0.30
N PRO A 19 9.87 11.17 -0.09
CA PRO A 19 9.35 10.10 -0.92
C PRO A 19 8.21 9.39 -0.20
N HIS A 20 7.06 9.30 -0.86
CA HIS A 20 5.88 8.66 -0.28
C HIS A 20 6.07 7.13 -0.19
N ASN A 21 6.43 6.65 0.99
CA ASN A 21 6.56 5.22 1.26
C ASN A 21 5.20 4.62 1.66
N CYS A 22 4.49 4.05 0.67
CA CYS A 22 3.17 3.45 0.88
C CYS A 22 3.14 2.43 2.03
N LYS A 23 4.23 1.67 2.25
CA LYS A 23 4.32 0.61 3.27
C LYS A 23 4.05 1.11 4.69
N GLN A 24 4.35 2.37 4.97
CA GLN A 24 4.16 2.98 6.30
C GLN A 24 2.72 3.45 6.56
N HIS A 25 1.88 3.50 5.53
CA HIS A 25 0.53 4.08 5.58
C HIS A 25 -0.55 3.14 5.07
N LEU A 26 -0.29 1.83 5.08
CA LEU A 26 -1.27 0.82 4.66
C LEU A 26 -2.33 0.60 5.73
N LYS A 27 -3.58 0.50 5.29
CA LYS A 27 -4.72 0.04 6.09
C LYS A 27 -5.29 -1.21 5.44
N THR A 28 -5.49 -2.28 6.19
CA THR A 28 -6.22 -3.45 5.70
C THR A 28 -7.68 -3.08 5.46
N ILE A 29 -8.19 -3.40 4.27
CA ILE A 29 -9.58 -3.14 3.86
C ILE A 29 -10.38 -4.43 3.69
N GLU A 30 -9.72 -5.54 3.42
CA GLU A 30 -10.35 -6.85 3.22
C GLU A 30 -9.35 -7.94 3.61
N GLU A 31 -9.83 -8.98 4.29
CA GLU A 31 -9.07 -10.18 4.60
C GLU A 31 -9.91 -11.41 4.25
N THR A 32 -9.29 -12.37 3.57
CA THR A 32 -9.88 -13.67 3.31
C THR A 32 -9.22 -14.69 4.19
N GLN A 33 -10.06 -15.45 4.89
CA GLN A 33 -9.68 -16.43 5.87
C GLN A 33 -10.01 -17.83 5.34
N SER A 34 -9.11 -18.77 5.56
CA SER A 34 -9.34 -20.19 5.34
C SER A 34 -9.44 -20.89 6.68
N ILE A 35 -10.56 -21.59 6.89
CA ILE A 35 -10.80 -22.38 8.09
C ILE A 35 -10.42 -23.81 7.74
N ASN A 36 -9.31 -24.30 8.30
CA ASN A 36 -9.07 -25.73 8.36
C ASN A 36 -9.49 -26.27 9.73
N SER A 37 -9.46 -27.58 9.91
CA SER A 37 -9.94 -28.28 11.11
C SER A 37 -9.21 -27.89 12.41
N LEU A 38 -8.13 -27.10 12.36
CA LEU A 38 -7.32 -26.71 13.52
C LEU A 38 -7.11 -25.19 13.68
N HIS A 39 -7.07 -24.41 12.60
CA HIS A 39 -6.72 -22.99 12.63
C HIS A 39 -7.46 -22.16 11.58
N ASN A 40 -7.74 -20.91 11.93
CA ASN A 40 -8.15 -19.86 11.01
C ASN A 40 -6.88 -19.13 10.50
N ILE A 41 -6.56 -19.29 9.22
CA ILE A 41 -5.40 -18.64 8.60
C ILE A 41 -5.84 -17.58 7.60
N VAL A 42 -5.19 -16.42 7.60
CA VAL A 42 -5.43 -15.39 6.59
C VAL A 42 -4.69 -15.79 5.32
N ILE A 43 -5.42 -16.13 4.26
CA ILE A 43 -4.86 -16.57 2.98
C ILE A 43 -4.80 -15.44 1.95
N ALA A 44 -5.60 -14.39 2.13
CA ALA A 44 -5.56 -13.21 1.27
C ALA A 44 -5.77 -11.93 2.09
N ARG A 45 -5.13 -10.84 1.70
CA ARG A 45 -5.27 -9.53 2.34
C ARG A 45 -5.20 -8.43 1.29
N LYS A 46 -6.15 -7.52 1.33
CA LYS A 46 -6.11 -6.27 0.57
C LYS A 46 -5.81 -5.11 1.51
N GLN A 47 -4.85 -4.29 1.13
CA GLN A 47 -4.43 -3.11 1.88
C GLN A 47 -4.51 -1.87 1.00
N LYS A 48 -5.00 -0.77 1.55
CA LYS A 48 -5.09 0.53 0.89
C LYS A 48 -4.17 1.53 1.56
N CYS A 49 -3.37 2.24 0.78
CA CYS A 49 -2.60 3.37 1.29
C CYS A 49 -3.53 4.53 1.64
N LYS A 50 -3.41 5.09 2.86
CA LYS A 50 -4.24 6.21 3.32
C LYS A 50 -3.96 7.53 2.59
N ILE A 51 -2.78 7.68 1.98
CA ILE A 51 -2.34 8.94 1.35
C ILE A 51 -2.67 8.93 -0.15
N CYS A 52 -2.17 7.94 -0.90
CA CYS A 52 -2.38 7.89 -2.36
C CYS A 52 -3.55 7.02 -2.80
N SER A 53 -4.27 6.38 -1.86
CA SER A 53 -5.38 5.46 -2.14
C SER A 53 -5.05 4.22 -2.98
N LYS A 54 -3.78 3.95 -3.28
CA LYS A 54 -3.34 2.74 -3.98
C LYS A 54 -3.68 1.48 -3.18
N VAL A 55 -4.17 0.46 -3.86
CA VAL A 55 -4.53 -0.84 -3.29
C VAL A 55 -3.43 -1.86 -3.60
N PHE A 56 -3.13 -2.71 -2.63
CA PHE A 56 -2.17 -3.79 -2.67
C PHE A 56 -2.88 -5.07 -2.26
N GLU A 57 -2.64 -6.15 -2.99
CA GLU A 57 -3.25 -7.45 -2.73
C GLU A 57 -2.16 -8.49 -2.50
N SER A 58 -2.33 -9.32 -1.48
CA SER A 58 -1.44 -10.44 -1.16
C SER A 58 -2.26 -11.71 -1.05
N TYR A 59 -1.71 -12.83 -1.55
CA TYR A 59 -2.32 -14.15 -1.47
C TYR A 59 -1.25 -15.22 -1.19
N ASP A 60 -1.40 -16.00 -0.12
CA ASP A 60 -0.64 -17.22 0.14
C ASP A 60 -1.59 -18.29 0.71
N PRO A 61 -1.79 -19.43 0.02
CA PRO A 61 -2.68 -20.50 0.50
C PRO A 61 -2.20 -21.19 1.79
N ARG A 62 -0.94 -20.99 2.19
CA ARG A 62 -0.36 -21.50 3.45
C ARG A 62 -0.49 -20.50 4.60
N GLY A 63 -0.96 -19.28 4.32
CA GLY A 63 -1.04 -18.17 5.26
C GLY A 63 -0.09 -17.04 4.90
N LEU A 64 -0.57 -15.80 5.09
CA LEU A 64 0.18 -14.55 4.93
C LEU A 64 0.99 -14.14 6.15
#